data_AF-J3HVJ1-F1
#
_entry.id   AF-J3HVJ1-F1
#
_cell.length_a   1.000
_cell.length_b   1.000
_cell.length_c   1.000
_cell.angle_alpha   90.00
_cell.angle_beta   90.00
_cell.angle_gamma   90.00
#
_symmetry.space_group_name_H-M   'P 1'
#
loop_
_entity.id
_entity.type
_entity.pdbx_description
1 polymer ?
#
loop_
_entity_poly.entity_id
_entity_poly.type
_entity_poly.pdbx_seq_one_letter_code
_entity_poly.pdbx_strand_id
1 'polypeptide(L)'
;MAPENALSAWNRQANADDRHRYALLDSAQAEDSHLQLDRWRIRYASLFDGKREESVKEIAPLLIDLKTIRADLRERVLDWLWQLGTDQPCLSWMDSRLPLGPLAQHLKLFHTVGLSDHQTMMLRWYDTRILPMWLECLKPGQHRQFSGVLLSLHCLDRSGTRVTFFEREQPQAPSPAEPALGRPLLQLDDIQFARLMDASHLDMLLHHLQRFVASELDTVPRARLMGFLDGQLKALQAAGIDDADRQVQCLLLALFTSGAGMKHAALEALLRSPPQSPDAFMAAVQALPEEIYKMGVPLWEETRMMSSVASNE
;
A
#
# COMPACT_ATOMS: atom_id res chain seq x y z
N MET A 1 20.14 17.20 -14.21
CA MET A 1 19.16 16.18 -14.62
C MET A 1 18.77 15.42 -13.37
N ALA A 2 17.49 15.38 -13.01
CA ALA A 2 17.04 14.48 -11.94
C ALA A 2 17.40 13.04 -12.33
N PRO A 3 17.74 12.16 -11.37
CA PRO A 3 17.95 10.75 -11.66
C PRO A 3 16.68 10.19 -12.28
N GLU A 4 16.85 9.40 -13.33
CA GLU A 4 15.73 8.75 -13.99
C GLU A 4 15.02 7.80 -13.01
N ASN A 5 13.70 7.91 -12.91
CA ASN A 5 12.90 7.07 -12.04
C ASN A 5 12.71 5.65 -12.64
N ALA A 6 12.34 4.67 -11.82
CA ALA A 6 12.29 3.28 -12.26
C ALA A 6 11.14 2.99 -13.25
N LEU A 7 10.05 3.78 -13.21
CA LEU A 7 8.94 3.71 -14.15
C LEU A 7 9.35 4.27 -15.53
N SER A 8 10.00 5.44 -15.53
CA SER A 8 11.04 5.92 -16.47
C SER A 8 11.72 4.82 -17.27
N ALA A 9 12.71 4.23 -16.60
CA ALA A 9 13.61 3.25 -17.17
C ALA A 9 12.87 2.00 -17.68
N TRP A 10 11.92 1.50 -16.88
CA TRP A 10 11.09 0.38 -17.27
C TRP A 10 10.35 0.68 -18.56
N ASN A 11 9.65 1.82 -18.66
CA ASN A 11 8.84 2.19 -19.82
C ASN A 11 9.68 2.40 -21.10
N ARG A 12 10.98 2.74 -20.99
CA ARG A 12 11.89 2.84 -22.14
C ARG A 12 12.38 1.49 -22.67
N GLN A 13 12.46 0.46 -21.82
CA GLN A 13 12.86 -0.90 -22.22
C GLN A 13 11.81 -1.66 -23.06
N ALA A 14 10.83 -0.96 -23.65
CA ALA A 14 9.79 -1.59 -24.46
C ALA A 14 10.40 -2.08 -25.78
N ASN A 15 10.60 -3.40 -25.93
CA ASN A 15 10.87 -4.00 -27.22
C ASN A 15 9.55 -4.16 -28.03
N ALA A 16 9.61 -3.90 -29.34
CA ALA A 16 8.55 -4.02 -30.35
C ALA A 16 7.90 -5.43 -30.39
N ASP A 17 6.69 -5.71 -30.90
CA ASP A 17 5.50 -4.89 -31.23
C ASP A 17 4.25 -5.78 -30.98
N ASP A 18 3.94 -6.08 -29.71
CA ASP A 18 2.65 -6.67 -29.28
C ASP A 18 2.42 -6.54 -27.75
N ARG A 19 3.26 -5.75 -27.07
CA ARG A 19 3.16 -5.52 -25.63
C ARG A 19 2.52 -4.17 -25.38
N HIS A 20 1.56 -4.15 -24.47
CA HIS A 20 0.97 -2.95 -23.91
C HIS A 20 1.53 -2.71 -22.51
N ARG A 21 1.76 -1.44 -22.21
CA ARG A 21 2.30 -0.99 -20.93
C ARG A 21 1.26 -0.19 -20.19
N TYR A 22 1.01 -0.56 -18.96
CA TYR A 22 0.00 0.07 -18.16
C TYR A 22 0.55 0.52 -16.82
N ALA A 23 0.10 1.69 -16.38
CA ALA A 23 0.12 2.08 -14.98
C ALA A 23 -1.28 1.87 -14.42
N LEU A 24 -1.38 1.39 -13.19
CA LEU A 24 -2.61 1.29 -12.44
C LEU A 24 -2.50 2.22 -11.23
N LEU A 25 -3.38 3.21 -11.18
CA LEU A 25 -3.40 4.25 -10.17
C LEU A 25 -4.65 4.12 -9.30
N ASP A 26 -4.50 3.95 -7.99
CA ASP A 26 -5.60 4.06 -7.02
C ASP A 26 -5.90 5.53 -6.74
N SER A 27 -6.92 6.07 -7.40
CA SER A 27 -7.29 7.49 -7.26
C SER A 27 -7.79 7.85 -5.86
N ALA A 28 -8.25 6.89 -5.06
CA ALA A 28 -8.66 7.15 -3.67
C ALA A 28 -7.49 7.64 -2.80
N GLN A 29 -6.25 7.33 -3.21
CA GLN A 29 -5.01 7.76 -2.55
C GLN A 29 -4.32 8.90 -3.31
N ALA A 30 -4.85 9.30 -4.46
CA ALA A 30 -4.28 10.32 -5.34
C ALA A 30 -5.41 11.28 -5.76
N GLU A 31 -5.74 12.19 -4.85
CA GLU A 31 -6.80 13.19 -5.03
C GLU A 31 -6.64 13.94 -6.37
N ASP A 32 -7.77 14.23 -7.03
CA ASP A 32 -7.84 14.91 -8.34
C ASP A 32 -7.05 14.28 -9.49
N SER A 33 -6.45 13.09 -9.30
CA SER A 33 -5.64 12.43 -10.33
C SER A 33 -6.41 12.17 -11.62
N HIS A 34 -7.70 11.81 -11.52
CA HIS A 34 -8.58 11.62 -12.67
C HIS A 34 -8.79 12.93 -13.47
N LEU A 35 -8.97 14.07 -12.81
CA LEU A 35 -9.09 15.39 -13.46
C LEU A 35 -7.80 15.76 -14.17
N GLN A 36 -6.65 15.42 -13.56
CA GLN A 36 -5.35 15.66 -14.14
C GLN A 36 -5.12 14.82 -15.42
N LEU A 37 -5.53 13.55 -15.41
CA LEU A 37 -5.50 12.66 -16.58
C LEU A 37 -6.41 13.19 -17.69
N ASP A 38 -7.63 13.63 -17.36
CA ASP A 38 -8.58 14.21 -18.30
C ASP A 38 -8.04 15.51 -18.93
N ARG A 39 -7.45 16.39 -18.11
CA ARG A 39 -6.80 17.63 -18.57
C ARG A 39 -5.67 17.36 -19.57
N TRP A 40 -4.90 16.31 -19.34
CA TRP A 40 -3.84 15.85 -20.24
C TRP A 40 -4.35 14.98 -21.40
N ARG A 41 -5.65 14.68 -21.44
CA ARG A 41 -6.30 13.80 -22.43
C ARG A 41 -5.63 12.43 -22.48
N ILE A 42 -5.23 11.91 -21.32
CA ILE A 42 -4.62 10.59 -21.21
C ILE A 42 -5.72 9.53 -21.30
N ARG A 43 -5.49 8.48 -22.09
CA ARG A 43 -6.41 7.36 -22.20
C ARG A 43 -6.26 6.43 -21.00
N TYR A 44 -7.35 6.18 -20.30
CA TYR A 44 -7.42 5.20 -19.22
C TYR A 44 -8.77 4.47 -19.22
N ALA A 45 -8.85 3.34 -18.51
CA ALA A 45 -10.09 2.63 -18.20
C ALA A 45 -10.26 2.60 -16.67
N SER A 46 -11.47 2.86 -16.18
CA SER A 46 -11.75 2.69 -14.75
C SER A 46 -12.09 1.23 -14.48
N LEU A 47 -11.49 0.64 -13.45
CA LEU A 47 -11.87 -0.72 -13.06
C LEU A 47 -13.23 -0.75 -12.33
N PHE A 48 -13.92 0.39 -12.16
CA PHE A 48 -15.31 0.43 -11.71
C PHE A 48 -16.33 0.54 -12.85
N ASP A 49 -15.94 0.75 -14.12
CA ASP A 49 -16.94 0.83 -15.21
C ASP A 49 -17.78 -0.45 -15.29
N GLY A 50 -19.10 -0.34 -15.39
CA GLY A 50 -20.04 -1.47 -15.37
C GLY A 50 -20.31 -2.06 -13.98
N LYS A 51 -19.90 -1.37 -12.90
CA LYS A 51 -20.21 -1.70 -11.50
C LYS A 51 -21.09 -0.61 -10.87
N ARG A 52 -21.55 -0.81 -9.63
CA ARG A 52 -22.39 0.17 -8.93
C ARG A 52 -21.64 1.48 -8.68
N GLU A 53 -20.33 1.40 -8.58
CA GLU A 53 -19.39 2.47 -8.26
C GLU A 53 -18.90 3.24 -9.51
N GLU A 54 -19.45 2.97 -10.70
CA GLU A 54 -19.01 3.54 -11.98
C GLU A 54 -18.96 5.08 -11.99
N SER A 55 -19.86 5.74 -11.25
CA SER A 55 -19.92 7.20 -11.18
C SER A 55 -18.81 7.83 -10.34
N VAL A 56 -18.03 7.06 -9.57
CA VAL A 56 -17.11 7.59 -8.54
C VAL A 56 -15.65 7.43 -8.97
N LYS A 57 -15.25 8.17 -10.01
CA LYS A 57 -13.88 8.15 -10.54
C LYS A 57 -12.82 8.63 -9.54
N GLU A 58 -13.21 9.43 -8.55
CA GLU A 58 -12.35 9.95 -7.48
C GLU A 58 -11.75 8.85 -6.60
N ILE A 59 -12.38 7.68 -6.54
CA ILE A 59 -11.93 6.54 -5.74
C ILE A 59 -11.71 5.29 -6.58
N ALA A 60 -11.79 5.40 -7.91
CA ALA A 60 -11.67 4.27 -8.82
C ALA A 60 -10.18 3.93 -9.09
N PRO A 61 -9.80 2.66 -9.13
CA PRO A 61 -8.55 2.25 -9.75
C PRO A 61 -8.58 2.54 -11.27
N LEU A 62 -7.62 3.32 -11.74
CA LEU A 62 -7.52 3.78 -13.14
C LEU A 62 -6.37 3.08 -13.85
N LEU A 63 -6.69 2.28 -14.86
CA LEU A 63 -5.72 1.60 -15.72
C LEU A 63 -5.36 2.49 -16.91
N ILE A 64 -4.15 3.04 -16.91
CA ILE A 64 -3.66 4.04 -17.86
C ILE A 64 -2.85 3.35 -18.95
N ASP A 65 -3.17 3.60 -20.23
CA ASP A 65 -2.41 3.07 -21.36
C ASP A 65 -1.21 3.97 -21.70
N LEU A 66 -0.03 3.57 -21.21
CA LEU A 66 1.21 4.33 -21.39
C LEU A 66 1.69 4.32 -22.85
N LYS A 67 1.27 3.35 -23.69
CA LYS A 67 1.66 3.31 -25.11
C LYS A 67 1.04 4.48 -25.86
N THR A 68 -0.19 4.86 -25.51
CA THR A 68 -0.96 5.91 -26.21
C THR A 68 -0.58 7.34 -25.83
N ILE A 69 0.25 7.53 -24.79
CA ILE A 69 0.68 8.86 -24.37
C ILE A 69 1.60 9.47 -25.42
N ARG A 70 1.33 10.73 -25.80
CA ARG A 70 2.14 11.48 -26.76
C ARG A 70 3.59 11.58 -26.28
N ALA A 71 4.54 11.49 -27.20
CA ALA A 71 5.97 11.49 -26.88
C ALA A 71 6.42 12.73 -26.09
N ASP A 72 5.87 13.90 -26.41
CA ASP A 72 6.21 15.18 -25.76
C ASP A 72 5.67 15.30 -24.32
N LEU A 73 4.66 14.50 -23.96
CA LEU A 73 4.02 14.50 -22.65
C LEU A 73 4.44 13.30 -21.79
N ARG A 74 5.00 12.26 -22.40
CA ARG A 74 5.27 10.96 -21.78
C ARG A 74 6.09 11.07 -20.50
N GLU A 75 7.29 11.65 -20.55
CA GLU A 75 8.15 11.76 -19.37
C GLU A 75 7.47 12.55 -18.25
N ARG A 76 6.75 13.63 -18.58
CA ARG A 76 5.99 14.40 -17.60
C ARG A 76 4.92 13.56 -16.89
N VAL A 77 4.23 12.67 -17.60
CA VAL A 77 3.23 11.77 -16.99
C VAL A 77 3.91 10.72 -16.12
N LEU A 78 5.02 10.14 -16.59
CA LEU A 78 5.74 9.11 -15.84
C LEU A 78 6.33 9.67 -14.55
N ASP A 79 6.93 10.87 -14.60
CA ASP A 79 7.41 11.59 -13.42
C ASP A 79 6.27 11.93 -12.46
N TRP A 80 5.12 12.40 -12.97
CA TRP A 80 3.96 12.70 -12.15
C TRP A 80 3.38 11.45 -11.47
N LEU A 81 3.23 10.35 -12.20
CA LEU A 81 2.80 9.07 -11.62
C LEU A 81 3.79 8.60 -10.56
N TRP A 82 5.09 8.68 -10.85
CA TRP A 82 6.13 8.29 -9.91
C TRP A 82 6.05 9.08 -8.61
N GLN A 83 5.94 10.41 -8.68
CA GLN A 83 5.78 11.28 -7.51
C GLN A 83 4.54 10.91 -6.69
N LEU A 84 3.40 10.71 -7.34
CA LEU A 84 2.19 10.24 -6.64
C LEU A 84 2.42 8.91 -5.91
N GLY A 85 3.10 7.96 -6.55
CA GLY A 85 3.37 6.65 -5.97
C GLY A 85 4.45 6.65 -4.89
N THR A 86 5.37 7.63 -4.87
CA THR A 86 6.34 7.79 -3.77
C THR A 86 5.72 8.45 -2.56
N ASP A 87 4.75 9.35 -2.79
CA ASP A 87 4.04 10.05 -1.71
C ASP A 87 2.95 9.18 -1.10
N GLN A 88 2.25 8.40 -1.94
CA GLN A 88 1.10 7.58 -1.56
C GLN A 88 1.15 6.19 -2.17
N PRO A 89 0.63 5.14 -1.49
CA PRO A 89 0.73 3.76 -1.91
C PRO A 89 -0.37 3.45 -2.94
N CYS A 90 -0.22 4.06 -4.12
CA CYS A 90 -1.29 4.16 -5.12
C CYS A 90 -0.87 3.67 -6.50
N LEU A 91 0.41 3.37 -6.73
CA LEU A 91 0.94 3.11 -8.06
C LEU A 91 1.50 1.69 -8.22
N SER A 92 0.88 0.95 -9.14
CA SER A 92 1.48 -0.25 -9.74
C SER A 92 1.61 -0.11 -11.24
N TRP A 93 2.48 -0.90 -11.87
CA TRP A 93 2.61 -0.93 -13.33
C TRP A 93 2.93 -2.33 -13.83
N MET A 94 2.53 -2.60 -15.07
CA MET A 94 2.49 -3.95 -15.62
C MET A 94 2.57 -3.96 -17.15
N ASP A 95 3.13 -5.04 -17.67
CA ASP A 95 3.09 -5.39 -19.10
C ASP A 95 2.02 -6.46 -19.35
N SER A 96 1.29 -6.35 -20.46
CA SER A 96 0.38 -7.40 -20.96
C SER A 96 0.34 -7.43 -22.47
N ARG A 97 -0.07 -8.57 -23.06
CA ARG A 97 -0.45 -8.64 -24.49
C ARG A 97 -1.90 -8.24 -24.74
N LEU A 98 -2.71 -8.11 -23.68
CA LEU A 98 -4.09 -7.67 -23.82
C LEU A 98 -4.16 -6.16 -24.04
N PRO A 99 -5.03 -5.69 -24.96
CA PRO A 99 -5.34 -4.26 -25.07
C PRO A 99 -6.14 -3.79 -23.84
N LEU A 100 -6.26 -2.48 -23.70
CA LEU A 100 -6.75 -1.83 -22.47
C LEU A 100 -8.09 -2.39 -21.97
N GLY A 101 -9.06 -2.54 -22.87
CA GLY A 101 -10.41 -3.02 -22.52
C GLY A 101 -10.40 -4.46 -21.96
N PRO A 102 -9.91 -5.46 -22.70
CA PRO A 102 -9.79 -6.83 -22.21
C PRO A 102 -8.95 -6.96 -20.93
N LEU A 103 -7.85 -6.21 -20.79
CA LEU A 103 -7.09 -6.22 -19.54
C LEU A 103 -7.89 -5.66 -18.37
N ALA A 104 -8.57 -4.52 -18.56
CA ALA A 104 -9.43 -3.95 -17.53
C ALA A 104 -10.56 -4.91 -17.13
N GLN A 105 -11.18 -5.59 -18.09
CA GLN A 105 -12.21 -6.62 -17.82
C GLN A 105 -11.66 -7.78 -17.00
N HIS A 106 -10.46 -8.28 -17.32
CA HIS A 106 -9.79 -9.32 -16.57
C HIS A 106 -9.55 -8.90 -15.11
N LEU A 107 -8.93 -7.73 -14.91
CA LEU A 107 -8.58 -7.22 -13.58
C LEU A 107 -9.83 -6.96 -12.70
N LYS A 108 -10.94 -6.54 -13.30
CA LYS A 108 -12.24 -6.36 -12.62
C LYS A 108 -12.79 -7.64 -11.97
N LEU A 109 -12.41 -8.82 -12.47
CA LEU A 109 -12.90 -10.10 -11.92
C LEU A 109 -12.42 -10.34 -10.48
N PHE A 110 -11.36 -9.64 -10.06
CA PHE A 110 -10.73 -9.82 -8.76
C PHE A 110 -11.17 -8.81 -7.70
N HIS A 111 -12.05 -7.86 -8.05
CA HIS A 111 -12.63 -6.92 -7.08
C HIS A 111 -13.55 -7.57 -6.06
N THR A 112 -14.09 -8.76 -6.37
CA THR A 112 -15.00 -9.47 -5.49
C THR A 112 -14.45 -10.86 -5.26
N VAL A 113 -14.23 -11.20 -4.00
CA VAL A 113 -13.81 -12.53 -3.55
C VAL A 113 -14.91 -13.12 -2.68
N GLY A 114 -15.05 -14.43 -2.72
CA GLY A 114 -15.89 -15.15 -1.77
C GLY A 114 -15.09 -15.65 -0.58
N LEU A 115 -15.78 -15.88 0.52
CA LEU A 115 -15.24 -16.36 1.79
C LEU A 115 -15.81 -17.74 2.14
N SER A 116 -15.19 -18.42 3.10
CA SER A 116 -15.58 -19.76 3.56
C SER A 116 -17.03 -19.85 4.06
N ASP A 117 -17.56 -18.76 4.60
CA ASP A 117 -18.94 -18.64 5.11
C ASP A 117 -19.97 -18.27 4.03
N HIS A 118 -19.56 -18.32 2.76
CA HIS A 118 -20.36 -17.94 1.58
C HIS A 118 -20.67 -16.44 1.46
N GLN A 119 -20.08 -15.60 2.32
CA GLN A 119 -20.11 -14.16 2.10
C GLN A 119 -19.18 -13.74 0.96
N THR A 120 -19.38 -12.53 0.46
CA THR A 120 -18.51 -11.91 -0.54
C THR A 120 -17.99 -10.59 -0.02
N MET A 121 -16.73 -10.31 -0.30
CA MET A 121 -16.07 -9.06 0.09
C MET A 121 -15.50 -8.35 -1.13
N MET A 122 -15.50 -7.02 -1.09
CA MET A 122 -14.75 -6.21 -2.03
C MET A 122 -13.27 -6.24 -1.67
N LEU A 123 -12.43 -6.72 -2.59
CA LEU A 123 -10.99 -6.75 -2.43
C LEU A 123 -10.33 -5.63 -3.24
N ARG A 124 -9.70 -4.70 -2.52
CA ARG A 124 -8.89 -3.62 -3.11
C ARG A 124 -7.47 -4.10 -3.43
N TRP A 125 -7.33 -5.13 -4.26
CA TRP A 125 -6.03 -5.70 -4.63
C TRP A 125 -5.10 -4.68 -5.33
N TYR A 126 -5.66 -3.60 -5.87
CA TYR A 126 -4.95 -2.50 -6.52
C TYR A 126 -4.30 -1.51 -5.53
N ASP A 127 -4.68 -1.55 -4.25
CA ASP A 127 -3.99 -0.82 -3.19
C ASP A 127 -2.60 -1.44 -2.99
N THR A 128 -1.53 -0.66 -3.17
CA THR A 128 -0.17 -1.21 -3.14
C THR A 128 0.30 -1.61 -1.74
N ARG A 129 -0.50 -1.29 -0.71
CA ARG A 129 -0.32 -1.83 0.65
C ARG A 129 -0.82 -3.26 0.77
N ILE A 130 -1.83 -3.63 -0.02
CA ILE A 130 -2.48 -4.95 0.00
C ILE A 130 -1.91 -5.85 -1.09
N LEU A 131 -1.54 -5.30 -2.25
CA LEU A 131 -1.05 -6.04 -3.41
C LEU A 131 0.07 -7.07 -3.11
N PRO A 132 1.09 -6.77 -2.28
CA PRO A 132 2.11 -7.76 -1.93
C PRO A 132 1.52 -8.98 -1.22
N MET A 133 0.72 -8.74 -0.18
CA MET A 133 0.09 -9.82 0.58
C MET A 133 -0.93 -10.59 -0.26
N TRP A 134 -1.67 -9.89 -1.11
CA TRP A 134 -2.57 -10.51 -2.07
C TRP A 134 -1.82 -11.56 -2.91
N LEU A 135 -0.73 -11.17 -3.56
CA LEU A 135 0.04 -12.08 -4.41
C LEU A 135 0.65 -13.24 -3.62
N GLU A 136 1.13 -12.99 -2.40
CA GLU A 136 1.75 -14.00 -1.54
C GLU A 136 0.74 -15.03 -1.01
N CYS A 137 -0.47 -14.60 -0.64
CA CYS A 137 -1.46 -15.50 -0.06
C CYS A 137 -2.20 -16.35 -1.11
N LEU A 138 -2.17 -15.98 -2.40
CA LEU A 138 -2.84 -16.75 -3.45
C LEU A 138 -2.24 -18.15 -3.62
N LYS A 139 -3.11 -19.15 -3.71
CA LYS A 139 -2.72 -20.51 -4.13
C LYS A 139 -2.20 -20.48 -5.57
N PRO A 140 -1.33 -21.43 -5.99
CA PRO A 140 -0.75 -21.43 -7.33
C PRO A 140 -1.77 -21.32 -8.48
N GLY A 141 -2.95 -21.96 -8.35
CA GLY A 141 -4.03 -21.86 -9.34
C GLY A 141 -4.64 -20.46 -9.40
N GLN A 142 -4.91 -19.84 -8.25
CA GLN A 142 -5.48 -18.50 -8.15
C GLN A 142 -4.47 -17.43 -8.62
N HIS A 143 -3.19 -17.60 -8.25
CA HIS A 143 -2.13 -16.73 -8.74
C HIS A 143 -2.03 -16.79 -10.28
N ARG A 144 -2.14 -17.97 -10.90
CA ARG A 144 -2.20 -18.09 -12.36
C ARG A 144 -3.44 -17.45 -12.97
N GLN A 145 -4.60 -17.54 -12.30
CA GLN A 145 -5.82 -16.85 -12.74
C GLN A 145 -5.64 -15.33 -12.72
N PHE A 146 -5.07 -14.77 -11.63
CA PHE A 146 -4.81 -13.33 -11.52
C PHE A 146 -3.74 -12.86 -12.52
N SER A 147 -2.56 -13.47 -12.47
CA SER A 147 -1.35 -12.95 -13.11
C SER A 147 -1.08 -13.52 -14.50
N GLY A 148 -1.87 -14.50 -14.97
CA GLY A 148 -1.55 -15.25 -16.19
C GLY A 148 -1.45 -14.39 -17.45
N VAL A 149 -2.30 -13.37 -17.54
CA VAL A 149 -2.34 -12.41 -18.66
C VAL A 149 -1.26 -11.32 -18.57
N LEU A 150 -0.52 -11.26 -17.45
CA LEU A 150 0.53 -10.28 -17.19
C LEU A 150 1.90 -10.88 -17.52
N LEU A 151 2.77 -10.07 -18.11
CA LEU A 151 4.17 -10.39 -18.34
C LEU A 151 5.04 -9.88 -17.19
N SER A 152 4.68 -8.75 -16.60
CA SER A 152 5.37 -8.17 -15.47
C SER A 152 4.38 -7.48 -14.55
N LEU A 153 4.72 -7.40 -13.26
CA LEU A 153 3.97 -6.61 -12.28
C LEU A 153 4.94 -6.03 -11.26
N HIS A 154 4.80 -4.73 -11.06
CA HIS A 154 5.60 -3.94 -10.14
C HIS A 154 4.69 -2.98 -9.36
N CYS A 155 5.16 -2.54 -8.21
CA CYS A 155 4.54 -1.41 -7.52
C CYS A 155 5.58 -0.59 -6.74
N LEU A 156 5.14 0.57 -6.28
CA LEU A 156 5.78 1.22 -5.13
C LEU A 156 5.11 0.70 -3.86
N ASP A 157 5.91 0.18 -2.93
CA ASP A 157 5.42 -0.30 -1.63
C ASP A 157 5.10 0.86 -0.68
N ARG A 158 4.78 0.54 0.58
CA ARG A 158 4.40 1.52 1.61
C ARG A 158 5.48 2.57 1.89
N SER A 159 6.74 2.27 1.55
CA SER A 159 7.89 3.14 1.72
C SER A 159 8.23 3.96 0.46
N GLY A 160 7.51 3.75 -0.64
CA GLY A 160 7.85 4.33 -1.94
C GLY A 160 8.98 3.58 -2.65
N THR A 161 9.30 2.36 -2.23
CA THR A 161 10.34 1.53 -2.84
C THR A 161 9.74 0.63 -3.93
N ARG A 162 10.44 0.51 -5.06
CA ARG A 162 10.02 -0.40 -6.14
C ARG A 162 10.11 -1.85 -5.68
N VAL A 163 9.00 -2.57 -5.81
CA VAL A 163 8.92 -4.03 -5.71
C VAL A 163 8.60 -4.61 -7.09
N THR A 164 9.33 -5.63 -7.49
CA THR A 164 9.03 -6.43 -8.68
C THR A 164 8.54 -7.80 -8.23
N PHE A 165 7.30 -8.16 -8.57
CA PHE A 165 6.73 -9.45 -8.19
C PHE A 165 7.13 -10.57 -9.15
N PHE A 166 7.11 -10.27 -10.45
CA PHE A 166 7.56 -11.18 -11.50
C PHE A 166 7.83 -10.41 -12.79
N GLU A 167 8.69 -10.98 -13.64
CA GLU A 167 8.92 -10.58 -15.02
C GLU A 167 9.05 -11.85 -15.88
N ARG A 168 8.36 -11.89 -17.02
CA ARG A 168 8.22 -13.08 -17.88
C ARG A 168 8.18 -12.67 -19.35
N GLU A 169 8.66 -13.54 -20.23
CA GLU A 169 8.65 -13.26 -21.67
C GLU A 169 7.31 -13.58 -22.34
N GLN A 170 6.59 -14.56 -21.81
CA GLN A 170 5.33 -15.06 -22.35
C GLN A 170 4.25 -15.10 -21.27
N PRO A 171 2.98 -14.83 -21.64
CA PRO A 171 1.86 -15.01 -20.73
C PRO A 171 1.76 -16.48 -20.33
N GLN A 172 1.29 -16.73 -19.11
CA GLN A 172 0.85 -18.07 -18.75
C GLN A 172 -0.58 -18.25 -19.26
N ALA A 173 -0.89 -19.43 -19.80
CA ALA A 173 -2.27 -19.74 -20.15
C ALA A 173 -3.15 -19.48 -18.91
N PRO A 174 -4.11 -18.53 -18.98
CA PRO A 174 -5.00 -18.32 -17.85
C PRO A 174 -5.72 -19.63 -17.58
N SER A 175 -5.92 -19.96 -16.30
CA SER A 175 -6.75 -21.12 -15.99
C SER A 175 -8.16 -20.83 -16.51
N PRO A 176 -8.76 -21.71 -17.31
CA PRO A 176 -10.09 -21.46 -17.88
C PRO A 176 -11.11 -21.50 -16.75
N ALA A 177 -11.52 -20.33 -16.28
CA ALA A 177 -12.64 -20.16 -15.37
C ALA A 177 -13.18 -18.75 -15.57
N GLU A 178 -14.24 -18.63 -16.38
CA GLU A 178 -15.13 -17.50 -16.19
C GLU A 178 -15.92 -17.75 -14.90
N PRO A 179 -16.12 -16.75 -14.03
CA PRO A 179 -16.95 -16.92 -12.87
C PRO A 179 -18.38 -17.30 -13.31
N ALA A 180 -18.98 -18.28 -12.64
CA ALA A 180 -20.41 -18.50 -12.79
C ALA A 180 -21.16 -17.20 -12.48
N LEU A 181 -22.26 -16.93 -13.18
CA LEU A 181 -23.02 -15.70 -13.04
C LEU A 181 -23.35 -15.45 -11.55
N GLY A 182 -22.97 -14.27 -11.05
CA GLY A 182 -23.20 -13.86 -9.67
C GLY A 182 -22.28 -14.50 -8.63
N ARG A 183 -21.24 -15.25 -9.03
CA ARG A 183 -20.25 -15.80 -8.09
C ARG A 183 -18.88 -15.13 -8.25
N PRO A 184 -18.15 -14.89 -7.15
CA PRO A 184 -16.76 -14.48 -7.21
C PRO A 184 -15.90 -15.50 -7.96
N LEU A 185 -14.94 -15.03 -8.75
CA LEU A 185 -13.98 -15.91 -9.44
C LEU A 185 -13.08 -16.63 -8.43
N LEU A 186 -12.67 -15.92 -7.37
CA LEU A 186 -11.81 -16.46 -6.32
C LEU A 186 -12.58 -16.64 -5.01
N GLN A 187 -12.29 -17.76 -4.33
CA GLN A 187 -12.73 -18.07 -2.98
C GLN A 187 -11.49 -18.09 -2.08
N LEU A 188 -11.50 -17.29 -1.03
CA LEU A 188 -10.45 -17.27 -0.01
C LEU A 188 -10.81 -18.24 1.10
N ASP A 189 -9.83 -19.03 1.53
CA ASP A 189 -9.96 -19.75 2.79
C ASP A 189 -9.62 -18.84 3.99
N ASP A 190 -9.89 -19.33 5.19
CA ASP A 190 -9.70 -18.58 6.43
C ASP A 190 -8.25 -18.13 6.64
N ILE A 191 -7.28 -18.91 6.15
CA ILE A 191 -5.86 -18.57 6.24
C ILE A 191 -5.54 -17.39 5.32
N GLN A 192 -6.02 -17.43 4.08
CA GLN A 192 -5.85 -16.33 3.12
C GLN A 192 -6.53 -15.05 3.60
N PHE A 193 -7.75 -15.17 4.14
CA PHE A 193 -8.48 -14.04 4.69
C PHE A 193 -7.75 -13.41 5.89
N ALA A 194 -7.34 -14.23 6.86
CA ALA A 194 -6.60 -13.76 8.04
C ALA A 194 -5.32 -13.00 7.65
N ARG A 195 -4.54 -13.54 6.69
CA ARG A 195 -3.32 -12.88 6.20
C ARG A 195 -3.57 -11.49 5.60
N LEU A 196 -4.67 -11.32 4.86
CA LEU A 196 -5.04 -10.02 4.29
C LEU A 196 -5.46 -9.03 5.37
N MET A 197 -6.18 -9.49 6.39
CA MET A 197 -6.54 -8.66 7.54
C MET A 197 -5.29 -8.22 8.31
N ASP A 198 -4.37 -9.15 8.60
CA ASP A 198 -3.11 -8.87 9.28
C ASP A 198 -2.26 -7.84 8.51
N ALA A 199 -2.23 -7.92 7.17
CA ALA A 199 -1.50 -6.97 6.36
C ALA A 199 -2.04 -5.53 6.51
N SER A 200 -3.33 -5.34 6.76
CA SER A 200 -3.96 -4.02 6.94
C SER A 200 -3.75 -3.42 8.33
N HIS A 201 -3.26 -4.21 9.30
CA HIS A 201 -3.21 -3.84 10.71
C HIS A 201 -2.38 -2.58 10.97
N LEU A 202 -1.18 -2.50 10.40
CA LEU A 202 -0.31 -1.32 10.55
C LEU A 202 -0.94 -0.05 9.96
N ASP A 203 -1.68 -0.17 8.86
CA ASP A 203 -2.35 0.97 8.22
C ASP A 203 -3.54 1.45 9.05
N MET A 204 -4.28 0.54 9.69
CA MET A 204 -5.32 0.89 10.66
C MET A 204 -4.72 1.64 11.85
N LEU A 205 -3.59 1.16 12.39
CA LEU A 205 -2.90 1.85 13.49
C LEU A 205 -2.41 3.23 13.07
N LEU A 206 -1.83 3.38 11.88
CA LEU A 206 -1.41 4.66 11.35
C LEU A 206 -2.60 5.63 11.23
N HIS A 207 -3.73 5.16 10.72
CA HIS A 207 -4.95 5.97 10.64
C HIS A 207 -5.41 6.44 12.03
N HIS A 208 -5.32 5.59 13.06
CA HIS A 208 -5.62 5.99 14.44
C HIS A 208 -4.61 7.02 14.97
N LEU A 209 -3.31 6.82 14.72
CA LEU A 209 -2.25 7.75 15.15
C LEU A 209 -2.41 9.15 14.53
N GLN A 210 -2.80 9.22 13.25
CA GLN A 210 -3.06 10.48 12.55
C GLN A 210 -4.14 11.31 13.23
N ARG A 211 -5.10 10.69 13.95
CA ARG A 211 -6.12 11.45 14.70
C ARG A 211 -5.55 12.25 15.87
N PHE A 212 -4.33 11.93 16.32
CA PHE A 212 -3.66 12.59 17.44
C PHE A 212 -2.51 13.51 16.98
N VAL A 213 -1.77 13.13 15.94
CA VAL A 213 -0.49 13.77 15.54
C VAL A 213 -0.32 13.91 14.01
N ALA A 214 -1.39 14.12 13.25
CA ALA A 214 -1.34 14.19 11.77
C ALA A 214 -0.27 15.17 11.24
N SER A 215 -0.30 16.42 11.69
CA SER A 215 0.59 17.48 11.21
C SER A 215 2.08 17.16 11.40
N GLU A 216 2.40 16.49 12.50
CA GLU A 216 3.73 16.09 12.86
C GLU A 216 4.21 14.92 12.00
N LEU A 217 3.35 13.91 11.81
CA LEU A 217 3.63 12.73 10.99
C LEU A 217 3.85 13.10 9.52
N ASP A 218 3.11 14.08 9.00
CA ASP A 218 3.26 14.56 7.61
C ASP A 218 4.65 15.17 7.36
N THR A 219 5.38 15.57 8.42
CA THR A 219 6.75 16.09 8.30
C THR A 219 7.83 15.02 8.29
N VAL A 220 7.48 13.75 8.54
CA VAL A 220 8.40 12.61 8.55
C VAL A 220 8.36 11.93 7.18
N PRO A 221 9.52 11.71 6.51
CA PRO A 221 9.57 10.94 5.27
C PRO A 221 8.90 9.57 5.45
N ARG A 222 7.99 9.23 4.53
CA ARG A 222 7.15 8.04 4.61
C ARG A 222 7.92 6.76 4.87
N ALA A 223 9.02 6.53 4.15
CA ALA A 223 9.88 5.36 4.34
C ALA A 223 10.39 5.22 5.77
N ARG A 224 10.79 6.33 6.40
CA ARG A 224 11.26 6.36 7.79
C ARG A 224 10.11 6.07 8.74
N LEU A 225 8.96 6.73 8.56
CA LEU A 225 7.79 6.53 9.40
C LEU A 225 7.33 5.08 9.38
N MET A 226 7.17 4.50 8.19
CA MET A 226 6.73 3.11 8.03
C MET A 226 7.73 2.12 8.62
N GLY A 227 9.03 2.29 8.37
CA GLY A 227 10.06 1.43 8.95
C GLY A 227 10.13 1.52 10.48
N PHE A 228 9.95 2.73 11.03
CA PHE A 228 9.90 2.94 12.47
C PHE A 228 8.69 2.23 13.09
N LEU A 229 7.47 2.49 12.58
CA LEU A 229 6.25 1.91 13.14
C LEU A 229 6.22 0.38 13.01
N ASP A 230 6.66 -0.18 11.88
CA ASP A 230 6.75 -1.63 11.68
C ASP A 230 7.69 -2.28 12.71
N GLY A 231 8.86 -1.67 12.97
CA GLY A 231 9.79 -2.15 13.98
C GLY A 231 9.21 -2.13 15.40
N GLN A 232 8.53 -1.04 15.78
CA GLN A 232 7.89 -0.92 17.09
C GLN A 232 6.71 -1.89 17.25
N LEU A 233 5.88 -2.03 16.21
CA LEU A 233 4.74 -2.95 16.22
C LEU A 233 5.20 -4.40 16.38
N LYS A 234 6.24 -4.83 15.68
CA LYS A 234 6.83 -6.17 15.84
C LYS A 234 7.33 -6.42 17.26
N ALA A 235 7.95 -5.42 17.89
CA ALA A 235 8.39 -5.52 19.27
C ALA A 235 7.21 -5.66 20.26
N LEU A 236 6.12 -4.91 20.05
CA LEU A 236 4.90 -5.00 20.85
C LEU A 236 4.21 -6.36 20.69
N GLN A 237 4.10 -6.87 19.46
CA GLN A 237 3.54 -8.19 19.19
C GLN A 237 4.39 -9.30 19.83
N ALA A 238 5.72 -9.19 19.79
CA ALA A 238 6.62 -10.12 20.47
C ALA A 238 6.48 -10.08 22.00
N ALA A 239 6.05 -8.94 22.56
CA ALA A 239 5.71 -8.80 23.97
C ALA A 239 4.27 -9.26 24.31
N GLY A 240 3.52 -9.78 23.33
CA GLY A 240 2.14 -10.26 23.52
C GLY A 240 1.08 -9.16 23.50
N ILE A 241 1.40 -7.97 22.98
CA ILE A 241 0.45 -6.86 22.80
C ILE A 241 -0.06 -6.89 21.36
N ASP A 242 -1.23 -7.47 21.16
CA ASP A 242 -1.86 -7.71 19.85
C ASP A 242 -3.13 -6.87 19.61
N ASP A 243 -3.66 -6.19 20.62
CA ASP A 243 -4.82 -5.31 20.48
C ASP A 243 -4.45 -3.89 20.02
N ALA A 244 -5.32 -3.31 19.20
CA ALA A 244 -5.07 -2.03 18.53
C ALA A 244 -4.99 -0.85 19.52
N ASP A 245 -5.80 -0.84 20.57
CA ASP A 245 -5.87 0.29 21.51
C ASP A 245 -4.56 0.41 22.30
N ARG A 246 -4.06 -0.69 22.85
CA ARG A 246 -2.77 -0.71 23.57
C ARG A 246 -1.61 -0.41 22.63
N GLN A 247 -1.62 -0.94 21.41
CA GLN A 247 -0.59 -0.65 20.43
C GLN A 247 -0.54 0.84 20.08
N VAL A 248 -1.69 1.51 19.88
CA VAL A 248 -1.71 2.95 19.63
C VAL A 248 -1.07 3.73 20.79
N GLN A 249 -1.38 3.40 22.04
CA GLN A 249 -0.78 4.07 23.21
C GLN A 249 0.75 3.92 23.25
N CYS A 250 1.25 2.72 23.01
CA CYS A 250 2.69 2.47 22.96
C CYS A 250 3.36 3.13 21.75
N LEU A 251 2.72 3.10 20.58
CA LEU A 251 3.25 3.75 19.37
C LEU A 251 3.30 5.27 19.50
N LEU A 252 2.34 5.90 20.19
CA LEU A 252 2.42 7.32 20.54
C LEU A 252 3.65 7.61 21.39
N LEU A 253 3.86 6.85 22.48
CA LEU A 253 5.07 6.98 23.30
C LEU A 253 6.35 6.79 22.46
N ALA A 254 6.38 5.79 21.59
CA ALA A 254 7.50 5.57 20.69
C ALA A 254 7.76 6.77 19.78
N LEU A 255 6.72 7.35 19.17
CA LEU A 255 6.83 8.51 18.29
C LEU A 255 7.37 9.74 19.03
N PHE A 256 6.90 10.03 20.24
CA PHE A 256 7.35 11.19 21.03
C PHE A 256 8.77 11.05 21.59
N THR A 257 9.32 9.83 21.59
CA THR A 257 10.63 9.52 22.17
C THR A 257 11.63 8.99 21.15
N SER A 258 11.27 8.96 19.86
CA SER A 258 12.02 8.25 18.80
C SER A 258 12.39 6.81 19.21
N GLY A 259 11.50 6.16 19.96
CA GLY A 259 11.65 4.80 20.45
C GLY A 259 12.56 4.64 21.68
N ALA A 260 13.12 5.71 22.24
CA ALA A 260 13.94 5.63 23.45
C ALA A 260 13.11 5.23 24.68
N GLY A 261 11.90 5.78 24.84
CA GLY A 261 10.98 5.43 25.92
C GLY A 261 10.54 3.97 25.88
N MET A 262 10.54 3.36 24.69
CA MET A 262 10.17 1.94 24.50
C MET A 262 11.12 0.96 25.18
N LYS A 263 12.33 1.41 25.55
CA LYS A 263 13.36 0.60 26.21
C LYS A 263 13.39 0.78 27.72
N HIS A 264 12.51 1.61 28.28
CA HIS A 264 12.52 1.92 29.70
C HIS A 264 11.97 0.77 30.53
N ALA A 265 12.63 0.45 31.66
CA ALA A 265 12.28 -0.68 32.50
C ALA A 265 10.84 -0.63 33.05
N ALA A 266 10.31 0.56 33.31
CA ALA A 266 8.93 0.73 33.77
C ALA A 266 7.89 0.33 32.71
N LEU A 267 8.14 0.69 31.44
CA LEU A 267 7.28 0.25 30.35
C LEU A 267 7.43 -1.25 30.14
N GLU A 268 8.65 -1.78 30.16
CA GLU A 268 8.87 -3.23 30.03
C GLU A 268 8.11 -4.02 31.11
N ALA A 269 8.13 -3.55 32.36
CA ALA A 269 7.35 -4.14 33.45
C ALA A 269 5.84 -4.08 33.19
N LEU A 270 5.33 -2.95 32.67
CA LEU A 270 3.92 -2.82 32.26
C LEU A 270 3.56 -3.80 31.15
N LEU A 271 4.40 -3.96 30.13
CA LEU A 271 4.16 -4.86 29.01
C LEU A 271 4.21 -6.34 29.41
N ARG A 272 5.02 -6.72 30.42
CA ARG A 272 5.03 -8.09 30.95
C ARG A 272 3.76 -8.46 31.72
N SER A 273 3.01 -7.49 32.22
CA SER A 273 1.78 -7.72 32.99
C SER A 273 0.77 -6.59 32.72
N PRO A 274 0.24 -6.52 31.48
CA PRO A 274 -0.61 -5.41 31.08
C PRO A 274 -1.98 -5.51 31.79
N PRO A 275 -2.56 -4.37 32.22
CA PRO A 275 -3.93 -4.32 32.69
C PRO A 275 -4.92 -4.95 31.68
N GLN A 276 -5.97 -5.60 32.18
CA GLN A 276 -6.92 -6.32 31.31
C GLN A 276 -7.72 -5.39 30.39
N SER A 277 -8.21 -4.26 30.90
CA SER A 277 -9.00 -3.31 30.10
C SER A 277 -8.11 -2.28 29.38
N PRO A 278 -8.45 -1.88 28.14
CA PRO A 278 -7.76 -0.79 27.42
C PRO A 278 -7.68 0.52 28.23
N ASP A 279 -8.74 0.92 28.92
CA ASP A 279 -8.77 2.15 29.72
C ASP A 279 -7.75 2.12 30.88
N ALA A 280 -7.69 1.01 31.61
CA ALA A 280 -6.70 0.83 32.67
C ALA A 280 -5.27 0.77 32.13
N PHE A 281 -5.07 0.22 30.92
CA PHE A 281 -3.78 0.24 30.25
C PHE A 281 -3.36 1.67 29.89
N MET A 282 -4.26 2.46 29.30
CA MET A 282 -4.01 3.87 29.00
C MET A 282 -3.65 4.66 30.26
N ALA A 283 -4.40 4.47 31.35
CA ALA A 283 -4.09 5.11 32.63
C ALA A 283 -2.72 4.67 33.17
N ALA A 284 -2.36 3.38 33.03
CA ALA A 284 -1.06 2.88 33.44
C ALA A 284 0.09 3.45 32.60
N VAL A 285 -0.11 3.61 31.28
CA VAL A 285 0.85 4.30 30.41
C VAL A 285 1.04 5.73 30.88
N GLN A 286 -0.05 6.49 31.11
CA GLN A 286 0.00 7.89 31.58
C GLN A 286 0.65 8.05 32.96
N ALA A 287 0.56 7.03 33.81
CA ALA A 287 1.18 7.00 35.14
C ALA A 287 2.65 6.55 35.12
N LEU A 288 3.23 6.27 33.95
CA LEU A 288 4.65 5.95 33.85
C LEU A 288 5.52 7.14 34.33
N PRO A 289 6.73 6.87 34.84
CA PRO A 289 7.62 7.91 35.34
C PRO A 289 7.90 8.99 34.30
N GLU A 290 7.85 10.28 34.70
CA GLU A 290 7.91 11.41 33.77
C GLU A 290 9.17 11.40 32.89
N GLU A 291 10.28 10.86 33.40
CA GLU A 291 11.54 10.72 32.67
C GLU A 291 11.39 9.93 31.37
N ILE A 292 10.45 8.97 31.28
CA ILE A 292 10.24 8.17 30.08
C ILE A 292 9.85 9.02 28.88
N TYR A 293 9.02 10.04 29.10
CA TYR A 293 8.52 10.95 28.06
C TYR A 293 9.58 11.96 27.63
N LYS A 294 10.63 12.12 28.43
CA LYS A 294 11.79 12.99 28.16
C LYS A 294 12.97 12.21 27.58
N MET A 295 12.84 10.89 27.40
CA MET A 295 13.87 10.09 26.76
C MET A 295 13.86 10.35 25.25
N GLY A 296 14.90 11.02 24.76
CA GLY A 296 15.02 11.36 23.34
C GLY A 296 14.17 12.56 22.95
N VAL A 297 13.97 12.72 21.65
CA VAL A 297 13.11 13.76 21.07
C VAL A 297 12.06 13.09 20.17
N PRO A 298 10.98 13.78 19.81
CA PRO A 298 10.00 13.22 18.88
C PRO A 298 10.59 12.88 17.50
N LEU A 299 10.04 11.85 16.84
CA LEU A 299 10.56 11.32 15.57
C LEU A 299 10.67 12.39 14.48
N TRP A 300 9.72 13.33 14.43
CA TRP A 300 9.74 14.45 13.49
C TRP A 300 10.84 15.46 13.77
N GLU A 301 11.20 15.69 15.04
CA GLU A 301 12.33 16.55 15.40
C GLU A 301 13.66 15.87 15.07
N GLU A 302 13.81 14.60 15.44
CA GLU A 302 14.99 13.79 15.11
C GLU A 302 15.25 13.78 13.60
N THR A 303 14.19 13.64 12.81
CA THR A 303 14.29 13.68 11.35
C THR A 303 14.80 15.03 10.84
N ARG A 304 14.25 16.15 11.33
CA ARG A 304 14.70 17.49 10.94
C ARG A 304 16.16 17.74 11.31
N MET A 305 16.58 17.28 12.49
CA MET A 305 17.97 17.37 12.93
C MET A 305 18.91 16.62 11.98
N MET A 306 18.58 15.38 11.62
CA MET A 306 19.38 14.58 10.67
C MET A 306 19.48 15.22 9.28
N SER A 307 18.38 15.78 8.76
CA SER A 307 18.38 16.48 7.48
C SER A 307 19.22 17.76 7.50
N SER A 308 19.27 18.47 8.63
CA SER A 308 20.09 19.68 8.79
C SER A 308 21.59 19.38 8.81
N VAL A 309 21.99 18.25 9.41
CA VAL A 309 23.40 17.81 9.42
C VAL A 309 23.83 17.41 8.00
N ALA A 310 23.00 16.64 7.29
CA ALA A 310 23.29 16.19 5.93
C ALA A 310 23.34 17.32 4.87
N SER A 311 22.79 18.51 5.18
CA SER A 311 22.83 19.67 4.28
C SER A 311 24.07 20.56 4.51
N ASN A 312 24.83 20.32 5.58
CA ASN A 312 26.03 21.06 5.95
C ASN A 312 27.34 20.29 5.65
N GLU A 313 27.23 19.09 5.05
CA GLU A 313 28.34 18.28 4.51
C GLU A 313 28.36 18.35 2.97
#